data_AF-A0A349JZP0-F1
#
_entry.id   AF-A0A349JZP0-F1
#
_cell.length_a   1.000
_cell.length_b   1.000
_cell.length_c   1.000
_cell.angle_alpha   90.00
_cell.angle_beta   90.00
_cell.angle_gamma   90.00
#
_symmetry.space_group_name_H-M   'P 1'
#
loop_
_entity.id
_entity.type
_entity.pdbx_description
1 polymer ?
#
loop_
_entity_poly.entity_id
_entity_poly.type
_entity_poly.pdbx_seq_one_letter_code
_entity_poly.pdbx_strand_id
1 'polypeptide(L)'
;MEITDTFALRWYGLAYLAGFIVGYFGLKWLARKGLWVVQPEKVADFVAYAAIFGVFLGGRLGYVLLYMIPENGVGYVWDHPLVILQVWKGGMSSHGGIVGLTIFTYFY
;
A
#
# COMPACT_ATOMS: atom_id res chain seq x y z
N MET A 1 10.36 22.30 4.33
CA MET A 1 10.58 22.46 5.78
C MET A 1 11.04 21.11 6.27
N GLU A 2 12.36 20.90 6.27
CA GLU A 2 12.98 19.66 6.77
C GLU A 2 13.08 19.76 8.29
N ILE A 3 12.58 18.73 8.96
CA ILE A 3 12.62 18.61 10.42
C ILE A 3 13.54 17.42 10.70
N THR A 4 14.86 17.67 10.64
CA THR A 4 15.99 16.77 10.99
C THR A 4 16.49 15.82 9.87
N ASP A 5 17.83 15.74 9.73
CA ASP A 5 18.63 14.98 8.74
C ASP A 5 18.40 13.46 8.66
N THR A 6 17.43 12.91 9.40
CA THR A 6 17.10 11.48 9.42
C THR A 6 15.61 11.19 9.21
N PHE A 7 14.75 12.20 9.18
CA PHE A 7 13.31 12.04 8.98
C PHE A 7 12.77 13.18 8.09
N ALA A 8 13.04 13.06 6.78
CA ALA A 8 12.37 13.88 5.80
C ALA A 8 10.89 13.45 5.73
N LEU A 9 10.03 14.06 6.56
CA LEU A 9 8.59 14.02 6.36
C LEU A 9 8.28 14.70 5.03
N ARG A 10 8.31 13.93 3.95
CA ARG A 10 8.08 14.46 2.61
C ARG A 10 6.61 14.81 2.49
N TRP A 11 6.31 15.95 1.86
CA TRP A 11 4.95 16.37 1.48
C TRP A 11 4.17 15.27 0.76
N TYR A 12 4.87 14.37 0.08
CA TYR A 12 4.29 13.19 -0.54
C TYR A 12 3.64 12.21 0.45
N GLY A 13 4.25 11.98 1.62
CA GLY A 13 3.65 11.14 2.67
C GLY A 13 2.37 11.77 3.25
N LEU A 14 2.37 13.10 3.41
CA LEU A 14 1.18 13.87 3.77
C LEU A 14 0.07 13.76 2.71
N ALA A 15 0.44 13.85 1.42
CA ALA A 15 -0.51 13.69 0.32
C ALA A 15 -1.12 12.28 0.30
N TYR A 16 -0.32 11.24 0.56
CA TYR A 16 -0.85 9.88 0.70
C TYR A 16 -1.80 9.73 1.87
N LEU A 17 -1.43 10.25 3.05
CA LEU A 17 -2.29 10.20 4.22
C LEU A 17 -3.62 10.92 3.96
N ALA A 18 -3.57 12.10 3.33
CA ALA A 18 -4.76 12.82 2.90
C ALA A 18 -5.62 11.98 1.95
N GLY A 19 -5.00 11.28 0.99
CA GLY A 19 -5.69 10.35 0.09
C GLY A 19 -6.44 9.24 0.83
N PHE A 20 -5.82 8.60 1.83
CA PHE A 20 -6.48 7.58 2.64
C PHE A 20 -7.62 8.15 3.48
N ILE A 21 -7.47 9.36 4.04
CA ILE A 21 -8.51 10.03 4.81
C ILE A 21 -9.72 10.33 3.92
N VAL A 22 -9.50 10.92 2.75
CA VAL A 22 -10.56 11.22 1.78
C VAL A 22 -11.24 9.92 1.32
N GLY A 23 -10.47 8.87 1.03
CA GLY A 23 -10.99 7.55 0.69
C GLY A 23 -11.87 6.98 1.79
N TYR A 24 -11.42 6.98 3.05
CA TYR A 24 -12.20 6.52 4.19
C TYR A 24 -13.55 7.24 4.31
N PHE A 25 -13.56 8.57 4.25
CA PHE A 25 -14.80 9.34 4.35
C PHE A 25 -15.73 9.10 3.17
N GLY A 26 -15.20 8.98 1.95
CA GLY A 26 -15.98 8.64 0.76
C GLY A 26 -16.63 7.27 0.86
N LEU A 27 -15.86 6.25 1.24
CA LEU A 27 -16.36 4.89 1.45
C LEU A 27 -17.38 4.81 2.58
N LYS A 28 -17.14 5.51 3.69
CA LYS A 28 -18.06 5.57 4.82
C LYS A 28 -19.37 6.27 4.43
N TRP A 29 -19.29 7.31 3.62
CA TRP A 29 -20.47 7.99 3.10
C TRP A 29 -21.29 7.07 2.17
N LEU A 30 -20.63 6.35 1.26
CA LEU A 30 -21.28 5.35 0.40
C LEU A 30 -21.94 4.22 1.20
N ALA A 31 -21.25 3.69 2.20
CA ALA A 31 -21.78 2.67 3.10
C ALA A 31 -23.00 3.15 3.87
N ARG A 32 -22.99 4.38 4.39
CA ARG A 32 -24.15 4.97 5.09
C ARG A 32 -25.36 5.20 4.19
N LYS A 33 -25.13 5.31 2.88
CA LYS A 33 -26.20 5.43 1.86
C LYS A 33 -26.72 4.07 1.39
N GLY A 34 -26.15 2.95 1.86
CA GLY A 34 -26.49 1.61 1.37
C GLY A 34 -26.00 1.34 -0.05
N LEU A 35 -25.06 2.14 -0.56
CA LEU A 35 -24.49 2.02 -1.91
C LEU A 35 -23.19 1.21 -1.94
N TRP A 36 -22.87 0.55 -0.83
CA TRP A 36 -21.62 -0.18 -0.64
C TRP A 36 -21.88 -1.50 0.09
N VAL A 37 -21.09 -2.52 -0.22
CA VAL A 37 -21.26 -3.90 0.30
C VAL A 37 -20.82 -4.01 1.77
N VAL A 38 -19.74 -3.31 2.14
CA VAL A 38 -19.22 -3.22 3.51
C VAL A 38 -20.06 -2.27 4.37
N GLN A 39 -20.40 -2.72 5.58
CA GLN A 39 -21.15 -1.93 6.55
C GLN A 39 -20.35 -0.70 7.03
N PRO A 40 -20.99 0.44 7.34
CA PRO A 40 -20.31 1.67 7.77
C PRO A 40 -19.32 1.49 8.92
N GLU A 41 -19.60 0.56 9.83
CA GLU A 41 -18.81 0.24 11.01
C GLU A 41 -17.51 -0.48 10.64
N LYS A 42 -17.51 -1.20 9.51
CA LYS A 42 -16.37 -2.00 9.00
C LYS A 42 -15.52 -1.27 7.97
N VAL A 43 -15.93 -0.06 7.54
CA VAL A 43 -15.16 0.71 6.57
C VAL A 43 -13.76 1.06 7.10
N ALA A 44 -13.62 1.33 8.40
CA ALA A 44 -12.31 1.60 9.00
C ALA A 44 -11.38 0.39 8.90
N ASP A 45 -11.89 -0.79 9.27
CA ASP A 45 -11.17 -2.06 9.18
C ASP A 45 -10.77 -2.34 7.73
N PHE A 46 -11.71 -2.17 6.78
CA PHE A 46 -11.46 -2.34 5.35
C PHE A 46 -10.34 -1.41 4.86
N VAL A 47 -10.41 -0.10 5.13
CA VAL A 47 -9.39 0.85 4.66
C VAL A 47 -8.02 0.53 5.27
N ALA A 48 -7.97 0.16 6.55
CA ALA A 48 -6.72 -0.21 7.21
C ALA A 48 -6.09 -1.46 6.57
N TYR A 49 -6.88 -2.51 6.36
CA TYR A 49 -6.39 -3.73 5.73
C TYR A 49 -6.05 -3.53 4.24
N ALA A 50 -6.84 -2.75 3.51
CA ALA A 50 -6.57 -2.39 2.13
C ALA A 50 -5.26 -1.60 1.98
N ALA A 51 -4.98 -0.69 2.91
CA ALA A 51 -3.72 0.05 2.94
C ALA A 51 -2.52 -0.88 3.18
N ILE A 52 -2.61 -1.78 4.17
CA ILE A 52 -1.50 -2.65 4.57
C ILE A 52 -1.32 -3.81 3.59
N PHE A 53 -2.35 -4.61 3.36
CA PHE A 53 -2.26 -5.84 2.55
C PHE A 53 -2.43 -5.58 1.05
N GLY A 54 -3.23 -4.58 0.68
CA GLY A 54 -3.39 -4.21 -0.73
C GLY A 54 -2.24 -3.34 -1.22
N VAL A 55 -2.16 -2.11 -0.71
CA VAL A 55 -1.23 -1.11 -1.23
C VAL A 55 0.21 -1.36 -0.80
N PHE A 56 0.47 -1.56 0.49
CA PHE A 56 1.82 -1.63 1.03
C PHE A 56 2.50 -2.96 0.65
N LEU A 57 1.84 -4.09 0.94
CA LEU A 57 2.35 -5.42 0.57
C LEU A 57 2.37 -5.62 -0.94
N GLY A 58 1.30 -5.24 -1.66
CA GLY A 58 1.25 -5.31 -3.12
C GLY A 58 2.30 -4.44 -3.79
N GLY A 59 2.52 -3.22 -3.27
CA GLY A 59 3.56 -2.32 -3.75
C GLY A 59 4.96 -2.90 -3.58
N ARG A 60 5.23 -3.55 -2.44
CA ARG A 60 6.52 -4.19 -2.19
C ARG A 60 6.74 -5.44 -3.03
N LEU A 61 5.77 -6.34 -3.09
CA LEU A 61 5.86 -7.55 -3.91
C LEU A 61 5.93 -7.19 -5.40
N GLY A 62 5.15 -6.22 -5.86
CA GLY A 62 5.23 -5.74 -7.23
C GLY A 62 6.57 -5.08 -7.54
N TYR A 63 7.23 -4.45 -6.57
CA TYR A 63 8.60 -3.96 -6.77
C TYR A 63 9.59 -5.12 -6.95
N VAL A 64 9.49 -6.13 -6.07
CA VAL A 64 10.38 -7.29 -6.14
C VAL A 64 10.21 -8.04 -7.47
N LEU A 65 8.97 -8.27 -7.90
CA LEU A 65 8.66 -9.02 -9.12
C LEU A 65 9.00 -8.25 -10.40
N LEU A 66 8.71 -6.94 -10.47
CA LEU A 66 8.83 -6.16 -11.71
C LEU A 66 10.17 -5.44 -11.88
N TYR A 67 10.91 -5.21 -10.78
CA TYR A 67 12.17 -4.45 -10.83
C TYR A 67 13.34 -5.27 -10.29
N MET A 68 13.24 -5.79 -9.06
CA MET A 68 14.36 -6.47 -8.42
C MET A 68 14.76 -7.78 -9.12
N ILE A 69 13.78 -8.61 -9.50
CA ILE A 69 14.04 -9.89 -10.19
C ILE A 69 14.62 -9.67 -11.59
N PRO A 70 14.06 -8.79 -12.44
CA PRO A 70 14.65 -8.50 -13.74
C PRO A 70 16.07 -7.93 -13.66
N GLU A 71 16.37 -7.13 -12.64
CA GLU A 71 17.67 -6.47 -12.49
C GLU A 71 18.76 -7.38 -11.86
N ASN A 72 18.40 -8.15 -10.83
CA ASN A 72 19.37 -8.92 -10.02
C ASN A 72 19.29 -10.43 -10.24
N GLY A 73 18.32 -10.89 -11.03
CA GLY A 73 18.00 -12.30 -11.20
C GLY A 73 17.25 -12.89 -10.00
N VAL A 74 16.57 -14.02 -10.25
CA VAL A 74 15.79 -14.72 -9.22
C VAL A 74 16.68 -15.20 -8.06
N GLY A 75 17.92 -15.61 -8.36
CA GLY A 75 18.89 -16.11 -7.37
C GLY A 75 19.17 -15.13 -6.22
N TYR A 76 19.21 -13.83 -6.51
CA TYR A 76 19.45 -12.81 -5.49
C TYR A 76 18.36 -12.78 -4.40
N VAL A 77 17.09 -12.98 -4.78
CA VAL A 77 15.97 -13.03 -3.82
C VAL A 77 16.01 -14.31 -2.98
N TRP A 78 16.51 -15.42 -3.55
CA TRP A 78 16.70 -16.68 -2.83
C TRP A 78 17.84 -16.62 -1.81
N ASP A 79 18.95 -15.96 -2.17
CA ASP A 79 20.09 -15.78 -1.27
C ASP A 79 19.80 -14.76 -0.17
N HIS A 80 18.86 -13.83 -0.42
CA HIS A 80 18.47 -12.78 0.51
C HIS A 80 16.96 -12.66 0.68
N PRO A 81 16.26 -13.68 1.23
CA PRO A 81 14.79 -13.68 1.31
C PRO A 81 14.23 -12.53 2.16
N LEU A 82 14.99 -12.07 3.14
CA LEU A 82 14.62 -10.93 3.99
C LEU A 82 14.54 -9.62 3.22
N VAL A 83 15.10 -9.52 2.01
CA VAL A 83 15.05 -8.30 1.20
C VAL A 83 13.61 -7.87 0.91
N ILE A 84 12.67 -8.82 0.81
CA ILE A 84 11.26 -8.52 0.56
C ILE A 84 10.67 -7.66 1.70
N LEU A 85 11.10 -7.89 2.94
CA LEU A 85 10.61 -7.16 4.13
C LEU A 85 11.30 -5.80 4.35
N GLN A 86 12.41 -5.53 3.65
CA GLN A 86 13.19 -4.30 3.81
C GLN A 86 12.55 -3.08 3.13
N VAL A 87 11.32 -2.75 3.50
CA VAL A 87 10.55 -1.61 2.97
C VAL A 87 11.20 -0.26 3.26
N TRP A 88 12.02 -0.18 4.32
CA TRP A 88 12.74 1.04 4.71
C TRP A 88 13.91 1.38 3.78
N LYS A 89 14.41 0.43 2.98
CA LYS A 89 15.43 0.68 1.96
C LYS A 89 14.86 1.38 0.72
N GLY A 90 13.55 1.60 0.68
CA GLY A 90 12.84 2.07 -0.51
C GLY A 90 12.52 0.93 -1.48
N GLY A 91 11.95 1.28 -2.63
CA GLY A 91 11.50 0.31 -3.64
C GLY A 91 10.06 -0.15 -3.42
N MET A 92 9.11 0.69 -3.81
CA MET A 92 7.69 0.33 -3.92
C MET A 92 7.22 0.57 -5.36
N SER A 93 6.43 -0.37 -5.88
CA SER A 93 5.82 -0.27 -7.20
C SER A 93 4.41 0.29 -7.08
N SER A 94 4.13 1.41 -7.77
CA SER A 94 2.77 1.95 -7.85
C SER A 94 1.81 0.95 -8.50
N HIS A 95 2.24 0.30 -9.60
CA HIS A 95 1.48 -0.75 -10.27
C HIS A 95 1.21 -1.94 -9.35
N GLY A 96 2.21 -2.35 -8.57
CA GLY A 96 2.07 -3.41 -7.57
C GLY A 96 1.04 -3.07 -6.50
N GLY A 97 1.03 -1.82 -6.03
CA GLY A 97 0.05 -1.34 -5.04
C GLY A 97 -1.38 -1.30 -5.60
N ILE A 98 -1.56 -0.91 -6.86
CA ILE A 98 -2.88 -0.92 -7.52
C ILE A 98 -3.38 -2.35 -7.65
N VAL A 99 -2.56 -3.26 -8.20
CA VAL A 99 -2.94 -4.67 -8.38
C VAL A 99 -3.22 -5.34 -7.04
N GLY A 100 -2.38 -5.10 -6.03
CA GLY A 100 -2.58 -5.63 -4.69
C GLY A 100 -3.87 -5.11 -4.05
N LEU A 101 -4.18 -3.82 -4.19
CA LEU A 101 -5.43 -3.24 -3.70
C LEU A 101 -6.65 -3.83 -4.39
N THR A 102 -6.60 -4.02 -5.72
CA THR A 102 -7.68 -4.67 -6.48
C THR A 102 -7.91 -6.10 -6.02
N ILE A 103 -6.84 -6.89 -5.90
CA ILE A 103 -6.91 -8.28 -5.41
C ILE A 103 -7.49 -8.31 -3.99
N PHE A 104 -6.98 -7.48 -3.09
CA PHE A 104 -7.47 -7.42 -1.71
C PHE A 104 -8.96 -7.08 -1.66
N THR A 105 -9.39 -6.06 -2.41
CA THR A 105 -10.79 -5.63 -2.44
C THR A 105 -11.71 -6.69 -3.05
N TYR A 106 -11.22 -7.51 -3.97
CA TYR A 106 -12.00 -8.60 -4.57
C TYR A 106 -12.23 -9.76 -3.59
N PHE A 107 -11.29 -10.02 -2.68
CA PHE A 107 -11.36 -11.14 -1.73
C PHE A 107 -11.96 -10.79 -0.35
N TYR A 108 -11.98 -9.50 0.01
CA TYR A 108 -12.51 -9.01 1.29
C TYR A 108 -14.04 -9.06 1.32
#